data_AF-A0AAD9MUI5-F1
#
_entry.id   AF-A0AAD9MUI5-F1
#
_cell.length_a   1.000
_cell.length_b   1.000
_cell.length_c   1.000
_cell.angle_alpha   90.00
_cell.angle_beta   90.00
_cell.angle_gamma   90.00
#
_symmetry.space_group_name_H-M   'P 1'
#
loop_
_entity.id
_entity.type
_entity.pdbx_description
1 polymer ?
#
loop_
_entity_poly.entity_id
_entity_poly.type
_entity_poly.pdbx_seq_one_letter_code
_entity_poly.pdbx_strand_id
1 'polypeptide(L)'
;MYVAQYNDTGYQWKDQLGAYPYRYICDGNTELCSKPLPVDHVKISPTFPRQCLLAYVGGSTRSWHNSQSECTNLGTTLATVVDEDIFVAIQRELNKMEYRYRAYWIGLHKEKWIWVDGNSIYLSIYLSIY
;
A
#
# COMPACT_ATOMS: atom_id res chain seq x y z
N MET A 1 -8.44 0.32 -7.36
CA MET A 1 -7.51 0.61 -6.24
C MET A 1 -6.94 -0.73 -5.81
N TYR A 2 -5.65 -0.83 -5.52
CA TYR A 2 -5.02 -2.10 -5.15
C TYR A 2 -4.78 -2.19 -3.63
N VAL A 3 -4.95 -3.39 -3.07
CA VAL A 3 -4.71 -3.71 -1.66
C VAL A 3 -3.84 -4.94 -1.48
N ALA A 4 -2.99 -4.97 -0.45
CA ALA A 4 -2.39 -6.20 0.06
C ALA A 4 -3.36 -6.81 1.05
N GLN A 5 -4.07 -7.88 0.69
CA GLN A 5 -5.07 -8.53 1.51
C GLN A 5 -4.55 -9.84 2.11
N TYR A 6 -4.69 -10.02 3.41
CA TYR A 6 -4.32 -11.25 4.13
C TYR A 6 -5.35 -12.37 3.92
N ASN A 7 -4.86 -13.58 3.64
CA ASN A 7 -5.61 -14.83 3.64
C ASN A 7 -4.86 -15.89 4.49
N ASP A 8 -5.36 -17.13 4.52
CA ASP A 8 -4.79 -18.23 5.33
C ASP A 8 -3.33 -18.58 4.99
N THR A 9 -2.83 -18.13 3.84
CA THR A 9 -1.45 -18.35 3.35
C THR A 9 -0.55 -17.10 3.43
N GLY A 10 -1.08 -15.93 3.80
CA GLY A 10 -0.34 -14.66 3.86
C GLY A 10 -1.00 -13.50 3.11
N TYR A 11 -0.28 -12.39 2.95
CA TYR A 11 -0.77 -11.22 2.19
C TYR A 11 -0.69 -11.43 0.68
N GLN A 12 -1.76 -11.17 -0.07
CA GLN A 12 -1.80 -11.22 -1.54
C GLN A 12 -2.37 -9.92 -2.10
N TRP A 13 -1.84 -9.40 -3.21
CA TRP A 13 -2.42 -8.22 -3.85
C TRP A 13 -3.75 -8.54 -4.52
N LYS A 14 -4.74 -7.67 -4.39
CA LYS A 14 -6.01 -7.76 -5.11
C LYS A 14 -6.51 -6.42 -5.61
N ASP A 15 -7.21 -6.48 -6.75
CA ASP A 15 -8.07 -5.41 -7.23
C ASP A 15 -9.26 -5.23 -6.27
N GLN A 16 -9.35 -4.05 -5.65
CA GLN A 16 -10.47 -3.70 -4.81
C GLN A 16 -11.54 -2.96 -5.62
N LEU A 17 -12.69 -3.60 -5.80
CA LEU A 17 -13.88 -3.06 -6.48
C LEU A 17 -14.87 -2.35 -5.53
N GLY A 18 -14.54 -2.18 -4.25
CA GLY A 18 -15.42 -1.58 -3.23
C GLY A 18 -14.72 -0.62 -2.27
N ALA A 19 -15.48 0.31 -1.68
CA ALA A 19 -15.00 1.33 -0.75
C ALA A 19 -14.88 0.79 0.69
N TYR A 20 -13.98 -0.17 0.92
CA TYR A 20 -13.72 -0.69 2.25
C TYR A 20 -12.56 0.05 2.91
N PRO A 21 -12.69 0.51 4.16
CA PRO A 21 -11.58 1.18 4.81
C PRO A 21 -10.53 0.14 5.25
N TYR A 22 -9.27 0.40 4.93
CA TYR A 22 -8.12 -0.42 5.33
C TYR A 22 -7.04 0.42 5.98
N ARG A 23 -6.01 -0.25 6.48
CA ARG A 23 -4.75 0.42 6.79
C ARG A 23 -4.01 0.71 5.49
N TYR A 24 -2.87 1.36 5.56
CA TYR A 24 -2.16 1.79 4.38
C TYR A 24 -0.66 1.76 4.59
N ILE A 25 0.07 1.70 3.48
CA ILE A 25 1.52 1.77 3.46
C ILE A 25 1.88 3.06 2.71
N CYS A 26 2.62 3.93 3.37
CA CYS A 26 3.23 5.08 2.73
C CYS A 26 4.60 4.71 2.18
N ASP A 27 4.93 5.29 1.03
CA ASP A 27 6.33 5.42 0.63
C ASP A 27 7.06 6.31 1.63
N GLY A 28 8.37 6.30 1.61
CA GLY A 28 9.19 7.10 2.51
C GLY A 28 10.55 7.35 1.89
N ASN A 29 11.10 8.53 2.13
CA ASN A 29 12.49 8.80 1.84
C ASN A 29 13.38 8.37 3.03
N THR A 30 14.69 8.32 2.78
CA THR A 30 15.69 7.94 3.79
C THR A 30 15.66 8.86 5.02
N GLU A 31 15.30 10.13 4.84
CA GLU A 31 15.19 11.10 5.93
C GLU A 31 14.01 10.84 6.86
N LEU A 32 12.82 10.58 6.32
CA LEU A 32 11.61 10.28 7.08
C LEU A 32 11.82 9.05 7.96
N CYS A 33 12.56 8.07 7.45
CA CYS A 33 12.82 6.82 8.14
C CYS A 33 14.02 6.82 9.06
N SER A 34 14.77 7.91 9.07
CA SER A 34 15.85 8.16 10.03
C SER A 34 15.38 9.03 11.20
N LYS A 35 14.18 9.62 11.10
CA LYS A 35 13.54 10.42 12.15
C LYS A 35 12.64 9.55 13.04
N PRO A 36 12.29 10.03 14.25
CA PRO A 36 11.23 9.42 15.04
C PRO A 36 9.94 9.36 14.22
N LEU A 37 9.44 8.14 14.02
CA LEU A 37 8.19 7.92 13.29
C LEU A 37 6.99 8.33 14.16
N PRO A 38 5.86 8.72 13.55
CA PRO A 38 4.60 8.81 14.28
C PRO A 38 4.30 7.49 15.02
N VAL A 39 3.68 7.59 16.20
CA VAL A 39 3.44 6.45 17.11
C VAL A 39 2.67 5.31 16.45
N ASP A 40 1.82 5.64 15.49
CA ASP A 40 0.95 4.73 14.75
C ASP A 40 1.55 4.26 13.40
N HIS A 41 2.85 4.48 13.17
CA HIS A 41 3.55 4.04 11.98
C HIS A 41 4.73 3.13 12.33
N VAL A 42 4.88 2.04 11.60
CA VAL A 42 6.02 1.11 11.72
C VAL A 42 6.77 1.03 10.40
N LYS A 43 8.10 0.98 10.48
CA LYS A 43 8.94 0.76 9.31
C LYS A 43 8.80 -0.70 8.85
N ILE A 44 8.44 -0.88 7.59
CA ILE A 44 8.26 -2.20 6.96
C ILE A 44 9.26 -2.46 5.84
N SER A 45 10.19 -1.52 5.62
CA SER A 45 11.25 -1.69 4.64
C SER A 45 12.00 -2.98 4.87
N PRO A 46 12.06 -3.87 3.86
CA PRO A 46 13.06 -4.91 3.87
C PRO A 46 14.46 -4.31 3.82
N THR A 47 15.50 -5.12 4.02
CA THR A 47 16.92 -4.74 3.96
C THR A 47 17.38 -4.34 2.55
N PHE A 48 16.59 -3.53 1.83
CA PHE A 48 16.93 -2.95 0.55
C PHE A 48 17.39 -1.51 0.76
N PRO A 49 18.56 -1.12 0.25
CA PRO A 49 19.19 0.16 0.60
C PRO A 49 18.49 1.40 0.03
N ARG A 50 17.45 1.24 -0.81
CA ARG A 50 16.84 2.36 -1.54
C ARG A 50 15.35 2.61 -1.32
N GLN A 51 14.67 1.80 -0.50
CA GLN A 51 13.23 1.99 -0.34
C GLN A 51 12.81 2.03 1.12
N CYS A 52 12.24 3.18 1.53
CA CYS A 52 11.61 3.27 2.81
C CYS A 52 10.10 3.11 2.75
N LEU A 53 9.52 2.22 3.56
CA LEU A 53 8.09 1.98 3.59
C LEU A 53 7.60 2.02 5.03
N LEU A 54 6.48 2.71 5.24
CA LEU A 54 5.86 2.89 6.55
C LEU A 54 4.44 2.34 6.53
N ALA A 55 4.15 1.33 7.34
CA ALA A 55 2.79 0.85 7.54
C ALA A 55 2.11 1.60 8.66
N TYR A 56 0.92 2.10 8.40
CA TYR A 56 0.03 2.60 9.45
C TYR A 56 -0.59 1.43 10.21
N VAL A 57 -0.36 1.37 11.52
CA VAL A 57 -0.85 0.32 12.44
C VAL A 57 -1.87 0.84 13.45
N GLY A 58 -2.26 2.12 13.36
CA GLY A 58 -3.26 2.70 14.24
C GLY A 58 -4.62 1.99 14.19
N GLY A 59 -5.48 2.26 15.18
CA GLY A 59 -6.74 1.54 15.38
C GLY A 59 -7.80 1.77 14.30
N SER A 60 -7.76 2.90 13.59
CA SER A 60 -8.80 3.30 12.62
C SER A 60 -8.42 2.97 11.18
N THR A 61 -9.35 2.45 10.40
CA THR A 61 -9.14 2.24 8.96
C THR A 61 -9.54 3.47 8.14
N ARG A 62 -9.00 3.59 6.92
CA ARG A 62 -9.16 4.75 6.02
C ARG A 62 -9.53 4.31 4.60
N SER A 63 -10.26 5.17 3.89
CA SER A 63 -10.44 5.02 2.44
C SER A 63 -9.11 5.22 1.72
N TRP A 64 -9.00 4.79 0.46
CA TRP A 64 -7.77 5.00 -0.31
C TRP A 64 -7.39 6.49 -0.41
N HIS A 65 -8.36 7.36 -0.72
CA HIS A 65 -8.13 8.81 -0.83
C HIS A 65 -7.67 9.44 0.48
N ASN A 66 -8.29 9.05 1.61
CA ASN A 66 -7.86 9.55 2.92
C ASN A 66 -6.45 9.03 3.24
N SER A 67 -6.17 7.75 2.96
CA SER A 67 -4.83 7.17 3.14
C SER A 67 -3.76 7.92 2.34
N GLN A 68 -4.06 8.26 1.08
CA GLN A 68 -3.18 9.08 0.25
C GLN A 68 -2.94 10.46 0.87
N SER A 69 -4.00 11.12 1.35
CA SER A 69 -3.88 12.41 2.02
C SER A 69 -3.02 12.34 3.30
N GLU A 70 -3.15 11.28 4.09
CA GLU A 70 -2.33 11.06 5.29
C GLU A 70 -0.84 10.89 4.92
N CYS A 71 -0.53 10.10 3.89
CA CYS A 71 0.84 9.98 3.39
C CYS A 71 1.37 11.33 2.86
N THR A 72 0.55 12.13 2.18
CA THR A 72 0.93 13.48 1.71
C THR A 72 1.22 14.43 2.88
N ASN A 73 0.47 14.33 3.99
CA ASN A 73 0.74 15.11 5.20
C ASN A 73 2.09 14.74 5.85
N LEU A 74 2.58 13.51 5.63
CA LEU A 74 3.92 13.07 6.02
C LEU A 74 5.01 13.46 5.00
N GLY A 75 4.67 14.22 3.95
CA GLY A 75 5.59 14.62 2.90
C GLY A 75 5.92 13.50 1.90
N THR A 76 5.04 12.50 1.77
CA THR A 76 5.23 11.33 0.92
C THR A 76 3.93 10.95 0.18
N THR A 77 3.85 9.75 -0.37
CA THR A 77 2.68 9.22 -1.09
C THR A 77 2.38 7.81 -0.60
N LEU A 78 1.25 7.22 -1.01
CA LEU A 78 1.05 5.79 -0.82
C LEU A 78 2.15 5.00 -1.56
N ALA A 79 2.54 3.86 -1.00
CA ALA A 79 3.67 3.10 -1.46
C ALA A 79 3.58 2.71 -2.93
N THR A 80 4.66 2.98 -3.67
CA THR A 80 4.81 2.54 -5.06
C THR A 80 5.65 1.27 -5.11
N VAL A 81 5.00 0.15 -5.44
CA VAL A 81 5.64 -1.18 -5.52
C VAL A 81 5.81 -1.53 -6.99
N VAL A 82 7.05 -1.41 -7.49
CA VAL A 82 7.40 -1.60 -8.91
C VAL A 82 8.15 -2.88 -9.20
N ASP A 83 8.72 -3.52 -8.17
CA ASP A 83 9.54 -4.73 -8.31
C ASP A 83 8.91 -5.89 -7.53
N GLU A 84 9.02 -7.09 -8.10
CA GLU A 84 8.58 -8.33 -7.46
C GLU A 84 9.40 -8.64 -6.20
N ASP A 85 10.69 -8.33 -6.20
CA ASP A 85 11.54 -8.51 -5.03
C ASP A 85 11.07 -7.64 -3.86
N ILE A 86 10.69 -6.40 -4.17
CA ILE A 86 10.11 -5.46 -3.21
C ILE A 86 8.77 -6.01 -2.71
N PHE A 87 7.96 -6.59 -3.59
CA PHE A 87 6.69 -7.20 -3.20
C PHE A 87 6.85 -8.34 -2.19
N VAL A 88 7.68 -9.35 -2.51
CA VAL A 88 7.92 -10.51 -1.64
C VAL A 88 8.48 -10.05 -0.29
N ALA A 89 9.33 -9.05 -0.32
CA ALA A 89 9.98 -8.54 0.87
C ALA A 89 8.99 -7.75 1.77
N ILE A 90 8.09 -6.93 1.21
CA ILE A 90 6.97 -6.32 1.95
C ILE A 90 6.09 -7.40 2.59
N GLN A 91 5.68 -8.41 1.81
CA GLN A 91 4.84 -9.50 2.29
C GLN A 91 5.48 -10.21 3.49
N ARG A 92 6.79 -10.49 3.41
CA ARG A 92 7.56 -11.10 4.49
C ARG A 92 7.57 -10.24 5.75
N GLU A 93 7.82 -8.94 5.63
CA GLU A 93 7.83 -8.04 6.79
C GLU A 93 6.44 -7.90 7.42
N LEU A 94 5.39 -7.74 6.61
CA LEU A 94 4.00 -7.70 7.11
C LEU A 94 3.58 -8.99 7.82
N ASN A 95 4.09 -10.16 7.40
CA ASN A 95 3.82 -11.45 8.03
C ASN A 95 4.51 -11.61 9.40
N LYS A 96 5.67 -10.97 9.58
CA LYS A 96 6.43 -10.96 10.85
C LYS A 96 5.83 -10.01 11.89
N MET A 97 5.08 -9.00 11.45
CA MET A 97 4.47 -8.04 12.37
C MET A 97 3.41 -8.70 13.23
N GLU A 98 3.42 -8.35 14.52
CA GLU A 98 2.38 -8.72 15.48
C GLU A 98 1.01 -8.14 15.08
N TYR A 99 1.04 -7.05 14.29
CA TYR A 99 -0.11 -6.33 13.79
C TYR A 99 -0.64 -6.91 12.47
N ARG A 100 -1.06 -8.18 12.49
CA ARG A 100 -1.69 -8.80 11.31
C ARG A 100 -3.05 -8.17 11.04
N TYR A 101 -3.22 -7.56 9.87
CA TYR A 101 -4.46 -6.93 9.47
C TYR A 101 -4.98 -7.48 8.16
N ARG A 102 -6.29 -7.32 7.95
CA ARG A 102 -6.97 -7.88 6.78
C ARG A 102 -6.45 -7.33 5.46
N ALA A 103 -6.14 -6.03 5.39
CA ALA A 103 -5.49 -5.49 4.21
C ALA A 103 -4.80 -4.13 4.43
N TYR A 104 -3.92 -3.77 3.49
CA TYR A 104 -3.27 -2.47 3.37
C TYR A 104 -3.44 -1.85 1.99
N TRP A 105 -3.74 -0.56 1.91
CA TRP A 105 -3.69 0.24 0.68
C TRP A 105 -2.26 0.54 0.23
N ILE A 106 -2.07 0.60 -1.09
CA ILE A 106 -0.87 1.11 -1.76
C ILE A 106 -1.22 2.13 -2.85
N GLY A 107 -0.18 2.77 -3.41
CA GLY A 107 -0.31 3.88 -4.36
C GLY A 107 -0.79 3.48 -5.74
N LEU A 108 -0.76 2.17 -6.06
CA LEU A 108 -1.32 1.71 -7.32
C LEU A 108 -2.84 1.96 -7.34
N HIS A 109 -3.22 2.95 -8.14
CA HIS A 109 -4.59 3.29 -8.42
C HIS A 109 -4.88 3.10 -9.91
N LYS A 110 -6.16 2.85 -10.18
CA LYS A 110 -6.65 2.62 -11.53
C LYS A 110 -7.49 3.81 -11.91
N GLU A 111 -7.00 4.62 -12.84
CA GLU A 111 -7.82 5.66 -13.45
C GLU A 111 -8.83 5.03 -14.39
N LYS A 112 -10.06 5.58 -14.39
CA LYS A 112 -11.09 5.18 -15.34
C LYS A 112 -10.82 5.89 -16.66
N TRP A 113 -10.72 5.13 -17.75
CA TRP A 113 -10.92 5.70 -19.08
C TRP A 113 -12.41 5.88 -19.27
N ILE A 114 -12.84 7.10 -19.56
CA ILE A 114 -14.25 7.43 -19.83
C ILE A 114 -14.38 7.58 -21.35
N TRP A 115 -15.25 6.79 -21.96
CA TRP A 115 -15.64 6.96 -23.35
C TRP A 115 -16.47 8.25 -23.51
N VAL A 116 -16.51 8.78 -24.72
CA VAL A 116 -17.35 9.93 -25.09
C VAL A 116 -18.86 9.71 -24.85
N ASP A 117 -19.31 8.46 -24.76
CA ASP A 117 -20.68 8.08 -24.39
C ASP A 117 -20.91 7.96 -22.87
N GLY A 118 -19.88 8.26 -22.06
CA GLY A 118 -19.92 8.18 -20.59
C GLY A 118 -19.60 6.80 -20.01
N ASN A 119 -19.39 5.76 -20.83
CA ASN A 119 -19.07 4.43 -20.33
C ASN A 119 -17.60 4.35 -19.84
N SER A 120 -17.39 3.74 -18.68
CA SER A 120 -16.04 3.59 -18.10
C SER A 120 -15.39 2.26 -18.51
N ILE A 121 -14.18 2.28 -19.05
CA ILE A 121 -13.29 1.10 -19.12
C ILE A 121 -12.26 1.15 -17.99
N TYR A 122 -12.06 -0.03 -17.42
CA TYR A 122 -11.13 -0.31 -16.36
C TYR A 122 -9.82 -0.87 -16.95
N LEU A 123 -8.77 -0.06 -17.16
CA LEU A 123 -7.44 -0.56 -17.54
C LEU A 123 -6.73 -1.29 -16.38
N SER A 124 -6.65 -2.62 -16.42
CA SER A 124 -5.85 -3.41 -15.46
C SER A 124 -4.44 -3.53 -16.02
N ILE A 125 -3.42 -3.06 -15.29
CA ILE A 125 -2.05 -3.46 -15.60
C ILE A 125 -1.87 -4.83 -14.96
N TYR A 126 -2.07 -5.89 -15.75
CA TYR A 126 -1.71 -7.24 -15.33
C TYR A 126 -0.20 -7.36 -15.34
N LEU A 127 0.44 -7.34 -14.17
CA LEU A 127 1.73 -8.00 -14.03
C LEU A 127 1.44 -9.50 -14.01
N SER A 128 1.60 -10.14 -15.17
CA SER A 128 1.60 -11.60 -15.23
C SER A 128 2.91 -12.07 -14.60
N ILE A 129 2.85 -12.49 -13.34
CA ILE A 129 3.93 -13.24 -12.71
C ILE A 129 3.70 -14.69 -13.14
N TYR A 130 4.58 -15.22 -13.99
CA TYR A 130 4.55 -16.60 -14.49
C TYR A 130 5.11 -17.58 -13.46
#